data_AF-A0A2M7N164-F1
#
_entry.id   AF-A0A2M7N164-F1
#
_cell.length_a   1.000
_cell.length_b   1.000
_cell.length_c   1.000
_cell.angle_alpha   90.00
_cell.angle_beta   90.00
_cell.angle_gamma   90.00
#
_symmetry.space_group_name_H-M   'P 1'
#
loop_
_entity.id
_entity.type
_entity.pdbx_description
1 polymer ?
#
loop_
_entity_poly.entity_id
_entity_poly.type
_entity_poly.pdbx_seq_one_letter_code
_entity_poly.pdbx_strand_id
1 'polypeptide(L)'
;MRIISGTNKGRKIIPQKDLKARPTTDFAKEGLFNILNNKIDFENILALDVFSGTGSISYEFASRGAKLVIAIEINSRHVAFIRNESRKLNLNIKVVQANAFYYLKKTKLKFDVIFC
;
A
#
# COMPACT_ATOMS: atom_id res chain seq x y z
N MET A 1 4.39 2.38 -11.82
CA MET A 1 3.67 3.26 -10.86
C MET A 1 4.66 4.27 -10.28
N ARG A 2 4.19 5.38 -9.73
CA ARG A 2 5.05 6.39 -9.10
C ARG A 2 4.45 6.83 -7.76
N ILE A 3 5.29 7.09 -6.76
CA ILE A 3 4.86 7.67 -5.47
C ILE A 3 4.62 9.17 -5.67
N ILE A 4 3.44 9.67 -5.26
CA ILE A 4 2.99 11.03 -5.58
C ILE A 4 3.46 12.03 -4.53
N SER A 5 3.49 11.65 -3.24
CA SER A 5 3.89 12.54 -2.15
C SER A 5 4.57 11.81 -0.99
N GLY A 6 5.01 12.58 0.01
CA GLY A 6 5.71 12.07 1.19
C GLY A 6 7.21 11.86 0.98
N THR A 7 7.82 11.08 1.86
CA THR A 7 9.28 10.84 1.95
C THR A 7 9.89 10.30 0.67
N ASN A 8 9.12 9.55 -0.12
CA ASN A 8 9.55 8.91 -1.36
C ASN A 8 8.92 9.55 -2.63
N LYS A 9 8.46 10.81 -2.54
CA LYS A 9 7.86 11.55 -3.66
C LYS A 9 8.68 11.44 -4.95
N GLY A 10 8.01 11.12 -6.05
CA GLY A 10 8.61 11.04 -7.39
C GLY A 10 9.30 9.71 -7.70
N ARG A 11 9.50 8.82 -6.72
CA ARG A 11 10.10 7.49 -6.95
C ARG A 11 9.21 6.67 -7.88
N LYS A 12 9.81 6.17 -8.97
CA LYS A 12 9.19 5.23 -9.90
C LYS A 12 9.41 3.80 -9.39
N ILE A 13 8.34 3.02 -9.35
CA ILE A 13 8.35 1.59 -9.03
C ILE A 13 7.87 0.86 -10.29
N ILE A 14 8.70 -0.03 -10.79
CA ILE A 14 8.50 -0.72 -12.07
C ILE A 14 8.28 -2.21 -11.78
N PRO A 15 7.03 -2.71 -11.85
CA PRO A 15 6.77 -4.13 -11.80
C PRO A 15 7.47 -4.88 -12.93
N GLN A 16 7.91 -6.09 -12.65
CA GLN A 16 8.36 -7.04 -13.68
C GLN A 16 7.23 -7.36 -14.66
N LYS A 17 7.58 -7.66 -15.91
CA LYS A 17 6.61 -7.86 -17.01
C LYS A 17 5.59 -8.97 -16.74
N ASP A 18 5.92 -9.94 -15.90
CA ASP A 18 5.06 -11.08 -15.56
C ASP A 18 4.11 -10.78 -14.37
N LEU A 19 4.31 -9.67 -13.64
CA LEU A 19 3.41 -9.21 -12.59
C LEU A 19 2.22 -8.49 -13.22
N LYS A 20 1.21 -9.26 -13.63
CA LYS A 20 -0.05 -8.73 -14.15
C LYS A 20 -0.87 -8.14 -13.00
N ALA A 21 -1.02 -6.82 -13.00
CA ALA A 21 -1.97 -6.11 -12.16
C ALA A 21 -2.70 -5.04 -12.98
N ARG A 22 -3.95 -4.74 -12.60
CA ARG A 22 -4.66 -3.57 -13.13
C ARG A 22 -4.09 -2.33 -12.43
N PRO A 23 -3.36 -1.44 -13.11
CA PRO A 23 -2.75 -0.31 -12.45
C PRO A 23 -3.82 0.71 -12.04
N THR A 24 -3.76 1.19 -10.80
CA THR A 24 -4.40 2.45 -10.43
C THR A 24 -3.63 3.58 -11.10
N THR A 25 -4.33 4.41 -11.88
CA THR A 25 -3.70 5.54 -12.56
C THR A 25 -3.17 6.55 -11.54
N ASP A 26 -2.11 7.28 -11.91
CA ASP A 26 -1.58 8.35 -11.06
C ASP A 26 -2.68 9.36 -10.71
N PHE A 27 -3.56 9.71 -11.67
CA PHE A 27 -4.70 10.62 -11.45
C PHE A 27 -5.70 10.10 -10.41
N ALA A 28 -6.11 8.82 -10.51
CA ALA A 28 -7.04 8.25 -9.54
C ALA A 28 -6.43 8.16 -8.14
N LYS A 29 -5.14 7.80 -8.07
CA LYS A 29 -4.41 7.76 -6.79
C LYS A 29 -4.23 9.16 -6.20
N GLU A 30 -3.88 10.16 -7.01
CA GLU A 30 -3.78 11.55 -6.57
C GLU A 30 -5.10 12.06 -6.01
N GLY A 31 -6.20 11.85 -6.74
CA GLY A 31 -7.54 12.23 -6.30
C GLY A 31 -7.93 11.58 -4.96
N LEU A 32 -7.68 10.28 -4.81
CA LEU A 32 -7.92 9.56 -3.55
C LEU A 32 -7.17 10.20 -2.39
N PHE A 33 -5.85 10.38 -2.52
CA PHE A 33 -5.05 10.90 -1.42
C PHE A 33 -5.24 12.40 -1.17
N ASN A 34 -5.69 13.18 -2.16
CA ASN A 34 -6.12 14.56 -1.95
C ASN A 34 -7.38 14.63 -1.09
N ILE A 35 -8.33 13.72 -1.27
CA ILE A 35 -9.50 13.61 -0.39
C ILE A 35 -9.06 13.21 1.03
N LEU A 36 -8.18 12.22 1.16
CA LEU A 36 -7.71 11.74 2.45
C LEU A 36 -6.88 12.79 3.21
N ASN A 37 -6.04 13.57 2.53
CA ASN A 37 -5.28 14.68 3.13
C ASN A 37 -6.16 15.68 3.91
N ASN A 38 -7.43 15.83 3.55
CA ASN A 38 -8.36 16.73 4.23
C ASN A 38 -9.17 16.05 5.35
N LYS A 39 -8.98 14.75 5.57
CA LYS A 39 -9.78 13.95 6.51
C LYS A 39 -8.95 13.27 7.58
N ILE A 40 -7.69 12.93 7.28
CA ILE A 40 -6.81 12.22 8.20
C ILE A 40 -5.44 12.87 8.20
N ASP A 41 -4.83 12.93 9.38
CA ASP A 41 -3.38 13.05 9.49
C ASP A 41 -2.78 11.67 9.23
N PHE A 42 -1.76 11.60 8.37
CA PHE A 42 -1.11 10.33 8.04
C PHE A 42 -0.09 9.93 9.11
N GLU A 43 0.39 10.87 9.91
CA GLU A 43 1.31 10.53 10.98
C GLU A 43 0.63 9.61 12.00
N ASN A 44 1.35 8.58 12.46
CA ASN A 44 0.92 7.66 13.50
C ASN A 44 -0.25 6.71 13.17
N ILE A 45 -0.83 6.74 11.96
CA ILE A 45 -1.95 5.85 11.61
C ILE A 45 -1.50 4.42 11.27
N LEU A 46 -2.40 3.46 11.51
CA LEU A 46 -2.33 2.10 11.01
C LEU A 46 -3.27 1.94 9.80
N ALA A 47 -2.69 1.74 8.62
CA ALA A 47 -3.44 1.55 7.37
C ALA A 47 -3.51 0.06 6.98
N LEU A 48 -4.65 -0.36 6.42
CA LEU A 48 -4.84 -1.68 5.81
C LEU A 48 -5.16 -1.55 4.33
N ASP A 49 -4.41 -2.26 3.49
CA ASP A 49 -4.66 -2.40 2.06
C ASP A 49 -5.03 -3.87 1.79
N VAL A 50 -6.31 -4.16 1.56
CA VAL A 50 -6.83 -5.55 1.57
C VAL A 50 -6.66 -6.29 0.23
N PHE A 51 -6.33 -5.58 -0.85
CA PHE A 51 -6.05 -6.15 -2.17
C PHE A 51 -4.86 -5.43 -2.80
N SER A 52 -3.69 -5.59 -2.17
CA SER A 52 -2.56 -4.70 -2.41
C SER A 52 -2.00 -4.77 -3.84
N GLY A 53 -2.18 -5.87 -4.56
CA GLY A 53 -1.66 -6.04 -5.91
C GLY A 53 -0.15 -5.82 -5.93
N THR A 54 0.32 -4.85 -6.70
CA THR A 54 1.75 -4.48 -6.72
C THR A 54 2.17 -3.48 -5.64
N GLY A 55 1.26 -3.12 -4.71
CA GLY A 55 1.52 -2.26 -3.55
C GLY A 55 1.34 -0.76 -3.77
N SER A 56 0.78 -0.32 -4.91
CA SER A 56 0.75 1.11 -5.30
C SER A 56 0.16 2.04 -4.24
N ILE A 57 -0.91 1.59 -3.59
CA ILE A 57 -1.60 2.35 -2.53
C ILE A 57 -0.86 2.21 -1.20
N SER A 58 -0.43 0.99 -0.85
CA SER A 58 0.40 0.72 0.32
C SER A 58 1.67 1.60 0.39
N TYR A 59 2.38 1.78 -0.73
CA TYR A 59 3.56 2.65 -0.79
C TYR A 59 3.22 4.11 -0.56
N GLU A 60 2.05 4.56 -1.03
CA GLU A 60 1.63 5.94 -0.91
C GLU A 60 1.26 6.29 0.54
N PHE A 61 0.54 5.40 1.24
CA PHE A 61 0.29 5.53 2.69
C PHE A 61 1.59 5.59 3.48
N ALA A 62 2.51 4.64 3.23
CA ALA A 62 3.78 4.58 3.96
C ALA A 62 4.66 5.81 3.66
N SER A 63 4.71 6.26 2.41
CA SER A 63 5.48 7.45 2.03
C SER A 63 4.96 8.71 2.75
N ARG A 64 3.64 8.82 2.95
CA ARG A 64 2.99 9.96 3.62
C ARG A 64 3.08 9.95 5.14
N GLY A 65 3.72 8.95 5.75
CA GLY A 65 3.99 8.93 7.19
C GLY A 65 3.15 7.95 7.99
N ALA A 66 2.34 7.10 7.34
CA ALA A 66 1.62 6.04 8.05
C ALA A 66 2.59 5.20 8.87
N LYS A 67 2.30 5.06 10.18
CA LYS A 67 3.19 4.37 11.13
C LYS A 67 3.43 2.92 10.74
N LEU A 68 2.40 2.26 10.26
CA LEU A 68 2.50 0.92 9.69
C LEU A 68 1.39 0.74 8.66
N VAL A 69 1.76 0.16 7.52
CA VAL A 69 0.80 -0.31 6.51
C VAL A 69 0.80 -1.82 6.50
N ILE A 70 -0.38 -2.44 6.65
CA ILE A 70 -0.56 -3.87 6.42
C ILE A 70 -1.08 -4.06 5.00
N ALA A 71 -0.32 -4.78 4.18
CA ALA A 71 -0.64 -5.08 2.80
C ALA A 71 -1.05 -6.55 2.67
N ILE A 72 -2.31 -6.82 2.31
CA ILE A 72 -2.82 -8.17 2.09
C ILE A 72 -2.81 -8.49 0.60
N GLU A 73 -2.18 -9.60 0.25
CA GLU A 73 -2.12 -10.05 -1.14
C GLU A 73 -2.09 -11.58 -1.18
N ILE A 74 -2.78 -12.18 -2.16
CA ILE A 74 -2.87 -13.65 -2.29
C ILE A 74 -1.75 -14.21 -3.18
N ASN A 75 -1.33 -13.45 -4.19
CA ASN A 75 -0.31 -13.86 -5.14
C ASN A 75 1.10 -13.71 -4.53
N SER A 76 1.81 -14.83 -4.42
CA SER A 76 3.16 -14.89 -3.83
C SER A 76 4.19 -14.01 -4.57
N ARG A 77 4.05 -13.83 -5.88
CA ARG A 77 4.98 -12.98 -6.67
C ARG A 77 4.77 -11.51 -6.35
N HIS A 78 3.52 -11.06 -6.25
CA HIS A 78 3.19 -9.72 -5.79
C HIS A 78 3.68 -9.48 -4.35
N VAL A 79 3.49 -10.45 -3.45
CA VAL A 79 4.01 -10.38 -2.07
C VAL A 79 5.52 -10.20 -2.03
N ALA A 80 6.26 -11.01 -2.80
CA ALA A 80 7.72 -10.89 -2.89
C ALA A 80 8.15 -9.53 -3.45
N PHE A 81 7.44 -9.04 -4.48
CA PHE A 81 7.66 -7.73 -5.05
C PHE A 81 7.46 -6.61 -4.02
N ILE A 82 6.34 -6.59 -3.29
CA ILE A 82 6.06 -5.56 -2.29
C ILE A 82 7.12 -5.56 -1.19
N ARG A 83 7.51 -6.73 -0.68
CA ARG A 83 8.56 -6.84 0.35
C ARG A 83 9.90 -6.31 -0.12
N ASN A 84 10.26 -6.56 -1.37
CA ASN A 84 11.51 -6.11 -1.96
C ASN A 84 11.52 -4.59 -2.13
N GLU A 85 10.46 -4.03 -2.72
CA GLU A 85 10.38 -2.58 -2.95
C GLU A 85 10.20 -1.80 -1.65
N SER A 86 9.42 -2.31 -0.69
CA SER A 86 9.29 -1.66 0.62
C SER A 86 10.61 -1.58 1.36
N ARG A 87 11.43 -2.64 1.31
CA ARG A 87 12.79 -2.65 1.88
C ARG A 87 13.71 -1.65 1.19
N LYS A 88 13.73 -1.62 -0.14
CA LYS A 88 14.56 -0.68 -0.92
C LYS A 88 14.22 0.78 -0.64
N LEU A 89 12.94 1.07 -0.45
CA LEU A 89 12.42 2.42 -0.19
C LEU A 89 12.38 2.79 1.29
N ASN A 90 12.85 1.89 2.17
CA ASN A 90 12.78 2.03 3.62
C ASN A 90 11.37 2.37 4.14
N LEU A 91 10.36 1.70 3.60
CA LEU A 91 8.95 1.89 3.96
C LEU A 91 8.50 0.84 4.97
N ASN A 92 7.80 1.26 6.02
CA ASN A 92 7.27 0.36 7.04
C ASN A 92 5.96 -0.32 6.58
N ILE A 93 6.11 -1.34 5.73
CA ILE A 93 5.00 -2.12 5.18
C ILE A 93 5.13 -3.58 5.59
N LYS A 94 4.12 -4.09 6.30
CA LYS A 94 4.00 -5.51 6.64
C LYS A 94 3.12 -6.21 5.60
N VAL A 95 3.75 -7.04 4.78
CA VAL A 95 3.05 -7.81 3.74
C VAL A 95 2.62 -9.17 4.27
N VAL A 96 1.32 -9.43 4.26
CA VAL A 96 0.71 -10.69 4.68
C VAL A 96 0.19 -11.41 3.44
N GLN A 97 0.73 -12.60 3.18
CA GLN A 97 0.23 -13.45 2.11
C GLN A 97 -1.01 -14.19 2.60
N ALA A 98 -2.20 -13.74 2.20
CA ALA A 98 -3.46 -14.33 2.63
C ALA A 98 -4.62 -13.98 1.70
N ASN A 99 -5.69 -14.77 1.77
CA ASN A 99 -6.98 -14.34 1.27
C ASN A 99 -7.54 -13.22 2.19
N ALA A 100 -7.92 -12.09 1.60
CA ALA A 100 -8.38 -10.91 2.33
C ALA A 100 -9.57 -11.20 3.25
N PHE A 101 -10.59 -11.92 2.76
CA PHE A 101 -11.78 -12.24 3.55
C PHE A 101 -11.45 -13.10 4.76
N TYR A 102 -10.50 -14.03 4.62
CA TYR A 102 -10.04 -14.84 5.75
C TYR A 102 -9.25 -14.02 6.77
N TYR A 103 -8.36 -13.13 6.29
CA TYR A 103 -7.59 -12.25 7.17
C TYR A 103 -8.52 -11.33 7.98
N LEU A 104 -9.50 -10.70 7.32
CA LEU A 104 -10.46 -9.79 7.95
C LEU A 104 -11.30 -10.47 9.03
N LYS A 105 -11.68 -11.74 8.85
CA LYS A 105 -12.40 -12.52 9.88
C LYS A 105 -11.54 -12.84 11.12
N LYS A 106 -10.22 -12.85 10.99
CA LYS A 106 -9.29 -13.32 12.04
C LYS A 106 -8.53 -12.20 12.75
N THR A 107 -8.28 -11.09 12.07
CA THR A 107 -7.48 -10.01 12.63
C THR A 107 -8.19 -9.38 13.83
N LYS A 108 -7.43 -9.13 14.89
CA LYS A 108 -7.89 -8.37 16.07
C LYS A 108 -7.37 -6.92 16.05
N LEU A 109 -6.60 -6.56 15.02
CA LEU A 109 -6.06 -5.23 14.87
C LEU A 109 -7.16 -4.26 14.45
N LYS A 110 -7.10 -3.04 14.99
CA LYS A 110 -7.93 -1.90 14.58
C LYS A 110 -7.11 -1.02 13.65
N PHE A 111 -7.73 -0.54 12.58
CA PHE A 111 -7.09 0.28 11.56
C PHE A 111 -7.81 1.62 11.48
N ASP A 112 -7.04 2.69 11.27
CA ASP A 112 -7.58 4.04 11.10
C ASP A 112 -8.13 4.23 9.68
N VAL A 113 -7.55 3.52 8.70
CA VAL A 113 -7.98 3.55 7.30
C VAL A 113 -7.85 2.16 6.65
N ILE A 114 -8.86 1.80 5.86
CA ILE A 114 -8.88 0.56 5.08
C ILE A 114 -9.12 0.92 3.61
N PHE A 115 -8.28 0.39 2.72
CA PHE A 115 -8.42 0.48 1.27
C PHE A 115 -8.67 -0.91 0.68
N CYS A 116 -9.63 -1.01 -0.25
CA CYS A 116 -10.05 -2.25 -0.91
C CYS A 116 -10.19 -2.10 -2.43
#